data_AF-A0A7V4JRJ6-F1
#
_entry.id   AF-A0A7V4JRJ6-F1
#
_cell.length_a   1.000
_cell.length_b   1.000
_cell.length_c   1.000
_cell.angle_alpha   90.00
_cell.angle_beta   90.00
_cell.angle_gamma   90.00
#
_symmetry.space_group_name_H-M   'P 1'
#
loop_
_entity.id
_entity.type
_entity.pdbx_description
1 polymer ?
#
loop_
_entity_poly.entity_id
_entity_poly.type
_entity_poly.pdbx_seq_one_letter_code
_entity_poly.pdbx_strand_id
1 'polypeptide(L)'
;MKLYNPPTCPFCGRVIVKPTYLPIGFSDLEAGICECGSVYVCDVTGFNRGAAFVEALFIACAGDWDLAWNLEYDEDYKEIWIENYDLSSHSIMPSSEKKRGVLCFLKLADEIRE
;
A
#
# COMPACT_ATOMS: atom_id res chain seq x y z
N MET A 1 -20.87 -6.87 18.43
CA MET A 1 -20.68 -6.34 17.06
C MET A 1 -19.19 -6.21 16.83
N LYS A 2 -18.63 -6.79 15.78
CA LYS A 2 -17.23 -6.56 15.42
C LYS A 2 -17.09 -5.11 14.96
N LEU A 3 -16.20 -4.33 15.61
CA LEU A 3 -15.83 -3.00 15.12
C LEU A 3 -14.93 -3.20 13.90
N TYR A 4 -15.51 -3.07 12.72
CA TYR A 4 -14.78 -3.05 11.46
C TYR A 4 -14.41 -1.61 11.17
N ASN A 5 -13.14 -1.25 11.37
CA ASN A 5 -12.67 0.07 11.02
C ASN A 5 -12.32 0.09 9.53
N PRO A 6 -12.94 0.98 8.72
CA PRO A 6 -12.57 1.08 7.31
C PRO A 6 -11.11 1.55 7.20
N PRO A 7 -10.31 0.95 6.30
CA PRO A 7 -8.94 1.39 6.11
C PRO A 7 -8.92 2.78 5.46
N THR A 8 -8.06 3.65 5.98
CA THR A 8 -7.86 5.01 5.46
C THR A 8 -6.43 5.19 4.98
N CYS A 9 -6.24 6.00 3.94
CA CYS A 9 -4.93 6.42 3.49
C CYS A 9 -4.24 7.22 4.60
N PRO A 10 -3.03 6.84 5.06
CA PRO A 10 -2.33 7.53 6.13
C PRO A 10 -1.80 8.90 5.70
N PHE A 11 -1.73 9.18 4.39
CA PHE A 11 -1.25 10.46 3.86
C PHE A 11 -2.33 11.54 3.76
N CYS A 12 -3.59 11.16 3.50
CA CYS A 12 -4.67 12.13 3.26
C CYS A 12 -5.96 11.87 4.06
N GLY A 13 -6.04 10.77 4.81
CA GLY A 13 -7.18 10.41 5.65
C GLY A 13 -8.42 9.88 4.92
N ARG A 14 -8.41 9.82 3.58
CA ARG A 14 -9.54 9.27 2.81
C ARG A 14 -9.67 7.77 3.00
N VAL A 15 -10.90 7.25 3.01
CA VAL A 15 -11.16 5.81 2.96
C VAL A 15 -10.63 5.27 1.63
N ILE A 16 -9.81 4.22 1.67
CA ILE A 16 -9.30 3.59 0.45
C ILE A 16 -10.33 2.66 -0.16
N VAL A 17 -10.19 2.38 -1.45
CA VAL A 17 -10.94 1.30 -2.11
C VAL A 17 -10.31 -0.03 -1.72
N LYS A 18 -11.09 -1.11 -1.78
CA LYS A 18 -10.56 -2.47 -1.60
C LYS A 18 -9.43 -2.72 -2.61
N PRO A 19 -8.22 -3.12 -2.17
CA PRO A 19 -7.14 -3.51 -3.06
C PRO A 19 -7.59 -4.65 -3.98
N THR A 20 -7.15 -4.58 -5.23
CA THR A 20 -7.42 -5.59 -6.27
C THR A 20 -6.18 -5.78 -7.13
N TYR A 21 -6.11 -6.86 -7.91
CA TYR A 21 -5.09 -6.96 -8.96
C TYR A 21 -5.28 -5.81 -9.95
N LEU A 22 -4.27 -4.95 -10.05
CA LEU A 22 -4.29 -3.86 -11.00
C LEU A 22 -4.04 -4.42 -12.41
N PRO A 23 -4.68 -3.88 -13.46
CA PRO A 23 -4.48 -4.33 -14.84
C PRO A 23 -3.16 -3.78 -15.42
N ILE A 24 -2.07 -3.92 -14.67
CA ILE A 24 -0.71 -3.51 -15.03
C ILE A 24 0.15 -4.78 -15.06
N GLY A 25 0.97 -4.95 -16.10
CA GLY A 25 1.59 -6.24 -16.44
C GLY A 25 2.66 -6.77 -15.47
N PHE A 26 2.83 -6.15 -14.30
CA PHE A 26 3.85 -6.49 -13.30
C PHE A 26 3.31 -6.50 -11.86
N SER A 27 2.00 -6.48 -11.65
CA SER A 27 1.39 -6.54 -10.31
C SER A 27 1.05 -7.99 -9.95
N ASP A 28 1.63 -8.48 -8.87
CA ASP A 28 1.46 -9.84 -8.34
C ASP A 28 0.66 -9.87 -7.01
N LEU A 29 0.40 -8.69 -6.42
CA LEU A 29 -0.37 -8.52 -5.18
C LEU A 29 -1.56 -7.59 -5.40
N GLU A 30 -2.59 -7.74 -4.58
CA GLU A 30 -3.71 -6.81 -4.62
C GLU A 30 -3.28 -5.40 -4.17
N ALA A 31 -3.51 -4.42 -5.02
CA ALA A 31 -3.06 -3.05 -4.83
C ALA A 31 -4.16 -2.02 -5.17
N GLY A 32 -3.86 -0.76 -4.92
CA GLY A 32 -4.67 0.36 -5.35
C GLY A 32 -3.94 1.69 -5.26
N ILE A 33 -4.55 2.71 -5.85
CA ILE A 33 -4.00 4.06 -5.89
C ILE A 33 -5.01 4.98 -5.22
N CYS A 34 -4.57 5.73 -4.22
CA CYS A 34 -5.39 6.75 -3.57
C CYS A 34 -5.40 8.03 -4.43
N GLU A 35 -6.47 8.81 -4.34
CA GLU A 35 -6.61 10.08 -5.06
C GLU A 35 -5.53 11.12 -4.69
N CYS A 36 -4.86 11.00 -3.53
CA CYS A 36 -3.71 11.83 -3.19
C CYS A 36 -2.40 11.40 -3.88
N GLY A 37 -2.43 10.31 -4.63
CA GLY A 37 -1.28 9.73 -5.33
C GLY A 37 -0.50 8.69 -4.55
N SER A 38 -0.87 8.36 -3.30
CA SER A 38 -0.23 7.24 -2.61
C SER A 38 -0.69 5.91 -3.20
N VAL A 39 0.24 5.00 -3.43
CA VAL A 39 -0.04 3.61 -3.73
C VAL A 39 -0.21 2.83 -2.43
N TYR A 40 -1.06 1.81 -2.43
CA TYR A 40 -1.12 0.82 -1.35
C TYR A 40 -1.15 -0.60 -1.91
N VAL A 41 -0.38 -1.50 -1.29
CA VAL A 41 -0.28 -2.91 -1.65
C VAL A 41 -0.60 -3.78 -0.45
N CYS A 42 -1.41 -4.81 -0.66
CA CYS A 42 -1.85 -5.75 0.36
C CYS A 42 -1.00 -7.02 0.34
N ASP A 43 -0.38 -7.33 1.49
CA ASP A 43 0.13 -8.68 1.75
C ASP A 43 -0.79 -9.35 2.77
N VAL A 44 -1.62 -10.28 2.32
CA VAL A 44 -2.55 -11.03 3.17
C VAL A 44 -1.85 -11.96 4.17
N THR A 45 -0.58 -12.30 3.92
CA THR A 45 0.19 -13.25 4.74
C THR A 45 0.89 -12.56 5.91
N GLY A 46 1.26 -11.29 5.75
CA GLY A 46 2.11 -10.52 6.66
C GLY A 46 3.60 -10.86 6.61
N PHE A 47 4.01 -11.82 5.78
CA PHE A 47 5.39 -12.31 5.67
C PHE A 47 6.11 -11.82 4.41
N ASN A 48 5.37 -11.35 3.40
CA ASN A 48 5.89 -10.92 2.12
C ASN A 48 6.06 -9.40 2.04
N ARG A 49 6.43 -8.76 3.17
CA ARG A 49 6.57 -7.30 3.27
C ARG A 49 7.55 -6.73 2.25
N GLY A 50 8.67 -7.41 2.00
CA GLY A 50 9.63 -6.98 0.98
C GLY A 50 9.01 -6.93 -0.43
N ALA A 51 8.21 -7.95 -0.79
CA ALA A 51 7.52 -7.97 -2.08
C ALA A 51 6.45 -6.87 -2.17
N ALA A 52 5.65 -6.69 -1.11
CA ALA A 52 4.64 -5.63 -1.06
C ALA A 52 5.25 -4.24 -1.17
N PHE A 53 6.40 -4.00 -0.53
CA PHE A 53 7.13 -2.75 -0.64
C PHE A 53 7.63 -2.51 -2.07
N VAL A 54 8.33 -3.49 -2.64
CA VAL A 54 8.89 -3.39 -3.99
C VAL A 54 7.78 -3.14 -5.01
N GLU A 55 6.67 -3.86 -4.90
CA GLU A 55 5.52 -3.65 -5.78
C GLU A 55 4.88 -2.26 -5.60
N ALA A 56 4.75 -1.76 -4.36
CA ALA A 56 4.24 -0.41 -4.12
C ALA A 56 5.15 0.66 -4.75
N LEU A 57 6.47 0.48 -4.66
CA LEU A 57 7.48 1.36 -5.25
C LEU A 57 7.39 1.35 -6.78
N PHE A 58 7.30 0.17 -7.39
CA PHE A 58 7.16 0.03 -8.84
C PHE A 58 5.89 0.65 -9.38
N ILE A 59 4.76 0.41 -8.72
CA ILE A 59 3.48 1.01 -9.12
C ILE A 59 3.57 2.53 -9.00
N ALA A 60 4.18 3.06 -7.93
CA ALA A 60 4.32 4.49 -7.74
C ALA A 60 5.21 5.14 -8.82
N CYS A 61 6.24 4.43 -9.28
CA CYS A 61 7.12 4.83 -10.38
C CYS A 61 6.57 4.46 -11.77
N ALA A 62 5.29 4.08 -11.89
CA ALA A 62 4.67 3.65 -13.14
C ALA A 62 5.43 2.53 -13.90
N GLY A 63 6.16 1.69 -13.17
CA GLY A 63 6.97 0.61 -13.72
C GLY A 63 8.38 1.01 -14.18
N ASP A 64 8.82 2.24 -13.92
CA ASP A 64 10.19 2.67 -14.20
C ASP A 64 11.17 2.05 -13.18
N TRP A 65 11.92 1.05 -13.64
CA TRP A 65 12.91 0.32 -12.84
C TRP A 65 14.12 1.16 -12.48
N ASP A 66 14.56 2.02 -13.39
CA ASP A 66 15.75 2.84 -13.14
C ASP A 66 15.39 3.93 -12.13
N LEU A 67 14.22 4.56 -12.25
CA LEU A 67 13.75 5.51 -11.24
C LEU A 67 13.61 4.85 -9.87
N ALA A 68 12.86 3.74 -9.78
CA ALA A 68 12.57 3.08 -8.50
C ALA A 68 13.82 2.76 -7.67
N TRP A 69 14.91 2.33 -8.31
CA TRP A 69 16.16 1.99 -7.62
C TRP A 69 17.06 3.17 -7.28
N ASN A 70 16.75 4.36 -7.79
CA ASN A 70 17.47 5.59 -7.49
C ASN A 70 16.76 6.48 -6.46
N LEU A 71 15.59 6.08 -5.96
CA LEU A 71 14.85 6.85 -4.95
C LEU A 71 15.40 6.59 -3.55
N GLU A 72 15.54 7.65 -2.77
CA GLU A 72 15.97 7.62 -1.38
C GLU A 72 14.77 7.75 -0.42
N TYR A 73 14.79 6.96 0.66
CA TYR A 73 13.73 6.99 1.67
C TYR A 73 13.75 8.29 2.47
N ASP A 74 12.56 8.84 2.74
CA ASP A 74 12.31 10.11 3.43
C ASP A 74 12.72 11.38 2.66
N GLU A 75 13.45 11.23 1.55
CA GLU A 75 13.73 12.30 0.58
C GLU A 75 12.78 12.22 -0.61
N ASP A 76 12.80 11.12 -1.35
CA ASP A 76 12.04 10.97 -2.60
C ASP A 76 10.71 10.24 -2.40
N TYR A 77 10.60 9.42 -1.36
CA TYR A 77 9.36 8.73 -1.03
C TYR A 77 9.22 8.51 0.48
N LYS A 78 7.97 8.31 0.92
CA LYS A 78 7.65 7.83 2.26
C LYS A 78 6.85 6.54 2.18
N GLU A 79 7.12 5.63 3.11
CA GLU A 79 6.34 4.41 3.32
C GLU A 79 5.67 4.39 4.69
N ILE A 80 4.46 3.83 4.76
CA ILE A 80 3.71 3.65 6.00
C ILE A 80 3.03 2.28 5.97
N TRP A 81 3.15 1.53 7.06
CA TRP A 81 2.56 0.21 7.18
C TRP A 81 1.30 0.25 8.06
N ILE A 82 0.20 -0.31 7.56
CA ILE A 82 -0.99 -0.57 8.36
C ILE A 82 -1.11 -2.06 8.64
N GLU A 83 -1.14 -2.40 9.91
CA GLU A 83 -1.21 -3.78 10.41
C GLU A 83 -2.65 -4.25 10.61
N ASN A 84 -2.83 -5.58 10.77
CA ASN A 84 -4.13 -6.22 11.05
C ASN A 84 -5.21 -5.98 9.97
N TYR A 85 -4.80 -5.78 8.72
CA TYR A 85 -5.74 -5.65 7.61
C TYR A 85 -6.32 -7.02 7.21
N ASP A 86 -7.63 -7.06 6.97
CA ASP A 86 -8.34 -8.23 6.45
C ASP A 86 -8.94 -7.92 5.07
N LEU A 87 -8.34 -8.49 4.02
CA LEU A 87 -8.78 -8.28 2.64
C LEU A 87 -10.22 -8.75 2.38
N SER A 88 -10.66 -9.82 3.07
CA SER A 88 -11.99 -10.39 2.84
C SER A 88 -13.10 -9.41 3.21
N SER A 89 -13.01 -8.82 4.41
CA SER A 89 -13.95 -7.84 4.94
C SER A 89 -13.61 -6.40 4.59
N HIS A 90 -12.42 -6.15 4.02
CA HIS A 90 -11.88 -4.82 3.75
C HIS A 90 -11.92 -3.92 5.00
N SER A 91 -11.24 -4.38 6.04
CA SER A 91 -11.25 -3.70 7.34
C SER A 91 -9.95 -3.86 8.10
N ILE A 92 -9.67 -2.93 9.00
CA ILE A 92 -8.62 -3.05 10.01
C ILE A 92 -9.22 -3.68 11.25
N MET A 93 -8.68 -4.84 11.61
CA MET A 93 -9.12 -5.57 12.78
C MET A 93 -8.52 -4.96 14.05
N PRO A 94 -9.24 -5.01 15.19
CA PRO A 94 -8.68 -4.62 16.48
C PRO A 94 -7.42 -5.42 16.79
N SER A 95 -6.45 -4.81 17.50
CA SER A 95 -5.18 -5.45 17.86
C SER A 95 -5.32 -6.74 18.69
N SER A 96 -6.49 -6.97 19.32
CA SER A 96 -6.81 -8.21 20.02
C SER A 96 -7.09 -9.39 19.06
N GLU A 97 -7.51 -9.13 17.82
CA GLU A 97 -7.71 -10.13 16.79
C GLU A 97 -6.44 -10.20 15.92
N LYS A 98 -5.60 -11.23 16.14
CA LYS A 98 -4.35 -11.42 15.38
C LYS A 98 -4.66 -11.77 13.91
N LYS A 99 -4.71 -10.76 13.05
CA LYS A 99 -4.59 -10.90 11.60
C LYS A 99 -3.20 -10.48 11.18
N ARG A 100 -2.59 -11.25 10.28
CA ARG A 100 -1.24 -10.96 9.81
C ARG A 100 -1.23 -10.03 8.60
N GLY A 101 -2.36 -9.86 7.93
CA GLY A 101 -2.44 -9.05 6.72
C GLY A 101 -2.00 -7.61 6.98
N VAL A 102 -1.26 -7.06 6.02
CA VAL A 102 -0.73 -5.70 6.09
C VAL A 102 -1.03 -4.94 4.80
N LEU A 103 -1.12 -3.61 4.93
CA LEU A 103 -1.08 -2.69 3.80
C LEU A 103 0.24 -1.92 3.85
N CYS A 104 1.04 -2.02 2.79
CA CYS A 104 2.16 -1.14 2.54
C CYS A 104 1.65 0.08 1.76
N PHE A 105 1.70 1.27 2.36
CA PHE A 105 1.43 2.52 1.66
C PHE A 105 2.75 3.17 1.25
N LEU A 106 2.83 3.66 0.03
CA LEU A 106 3.98 4.39 -0.49
C LEU A 106 3.52 5.64 -1.22
N LYS A 107 4.19 6.77 -0.97
CA LYS A 107 3.93 8.02 -1.70
C LYS A 107 5.24 8.68 -2.07
N LEU A 108 5.39 8.99 -3.36
CA LEU A 108 6.48 9.82 -3.88
C LEU A 108 6.28 11.28 -3.43
N ALA A 109 7.41 11.95 -3.21
CA ALA A 109 7.50 13.39 -3.11
C ALA A 109 6.89 14.04 -4.37
N ASP A 110 6.27 15.21 -4.21
CA ASP A 110 5.53 15.80 -5.32
C ASP A 110 6.48 16.28 -6.44
N GLU A 111 7.75 16.54 -6.13
CA GLU A 111 8.81 16.89 -7.08
C GLU A 111 9.23 15.74 -8.02
N ILE A 112 9.00 14.49 -7.60
CA ILE A 112 9.30 13.28 -8.39
C ILE A 112 8.13 12.94 -9.33
N ARG A 113 6.94 13.46 -9.04
CA ARG A 113 5.72 13.22 -9.82
C ARG A 113 5.67 14.23 -10.97
N GLU A 114 6.15 13.84 -12.15
CA GLU A 114 6.01 14.62 -13.39
C GLU A 114 4.54 14.94 -13.75
#